data_AF-A0A6M1ZU94-F1
#
_entry.id   AF-A0A6M1ZU94-F1
#
_cell.length_a   1.000
_cell.length_b   1.000
_cell.length_c   1.000
_cell.angle_alpha   90.00
_cell.angle_beta   90.00
_cell.angle_gamma   90.00
#
_symmetry.space_group_name_H-M   'P 1'
#
loop_
_entity.id
_entity.type
_entity.pdbx_description
1 polymer ?
#
loop_
_entity_poly.entity_id
_entity_poly.type
_entity_poly.pdbx_seq_one_letter_code
_entity_poly.pdbx_strand_id
1 'polypeptide(L)'
;MDEKEKPSKTLIRYGMYCNFIKEIKHFDIMQTFFRLISSTILLSSIAAIGFIYSFKTFSFPFQRTAATLMISIIGISTLITIWFVDLKFYEKILVSNFAEAFRMEKDFDFLPKVHHNMLFSVHKKDHPSNVAFYYIGCINTIILTIGCIMSYDFYSVHKIPIVSITILVIMLTLLFLISFIIKKKTNKISDLMKKINYLE
;
A
#
# COMPACT_ATOMS: atom_id res chain seq x y z
N MET A 1 10.41 -12.25 48.32
CA MET A 1 9.49 -11.64 49.32
C MET A 1 8.94 -10.42 48.63
N ASP A 2 7.94 -10.64 47.78
CA ASP A 2 7.42 -9.62 46.87
C ASP A 2 6.75 -8.50 47.66
N GLU A 3 7.30 -7.29 47.54
CA GLU A 3 6.55 -6.07 47.77
C GLU A 3 5.23 -6.22 47.01
N LYS A 4 4.12 -6.38 47.73
CA LYS A 4 2.76 -6.35 47.17
C LYS A 4 2.69 -5.12 46.28
N GLU A 5 2.76 -5.34 44.97
CA GLU A 5 2.77 -4.27 44.00
C GLU A 5 1.51 -3.44 44.24
N LYS A 6 1.70 -2.14 44.55
CA LYS A 6 0.56 -1.28 44.89
C LYS A 6 -0.46 -1.38 43.75
N PRO A 7 -1.74 -1.67 44.04
CA PRO A 7 -2.77 -1.92 43.02
C PRO A 7 -2.89 -0.79 41.98
N SER A 8 -2.49 0.43 42.36
CA SER A 8 -2.36 1.58 41.48
C SER A 8 -1.40 1.37 40.29
N LYS A 9 -0.23 0.74 40.48
CA LYS A 9 0.76 0.53 39.41
C LYS A 9 0.26 -0.47 38.37
N THR A 10 -0.36 -1.56 38.82
CA THR A 10 -0.96 -2.59 37.95
C THR A 10 -2.07 -1.98 37.08
N LEU A 11 -2.91 -1.12 37.67
CA LEU A 11 -3.97 -0.43 36.94
C LEU A 11 -3.41 0.52 35.87
N ILE A 12 -2.34 1.28 36.18
CA ILE A 12 -1.69 2.18 35.22
C ILE A 12 -1.11 1.38 34.04
N ARG A 13 -0.42 0.26 34.32
CA ARG A 13 0.13 -0.61 33.26
C ARG A 13 -0.96 -1.21 32.38
N TYR A 14 -2.04 -1.68 32.98
CA TYR A 14 -3.18 -2.19 32.22
C TYR A 14 -3.82 -1.10 31.35
N GLY A 15 -3.94 0.12 31.87
CA GLY A 15 -4.41 1.28 31.10
C GLY A 15 -3.52 1.59 29.89
N MET A 16 -2.20 1.58 30.07
CA MET A 16 -1.24 1.77 28.96
C MET A 16 -1.35 0.65 27.91
N TYR A 17 -1.47 -0.61 28.34
CA TYR A 17 -1.67 -1.75 27.45
C TYR A 17 -2.97 -1.61 26.63
N CYS A 18 -4.07 -1.19 27.26
CA CYS A 18 -5.33 -0.93 26.57
C CYS A 18 -5.21 0.19 25.53
N ASN A 19 -4.41 1.23 25.81
CA ASN A 19 -4.15 2.30 24.84
C ASN A 19 -3.40 1.77 23.61
N PHE A 20 -2.37 0.92 23.77
CA PHE A 20 -1.69 0.31 22.63
C PHE A 20 -2.62 -0.52 21.76
N ILE A 21 -3.50 -1.33 22.36
CA ILE A 21 -4.51 -2.10 21.61
C ILE A 21 -5.43 -1.18 20.81
N LYS A 22 -5.88 -0.08 21.43
CA LYS A 22 -6.75 0.90 20.77
C LYS A 22 -6.04 1.54 19.57
N GLU A 23 -4.77 1.91 19.72
CA GLU A 23 -3.96 2.47 18.63
C GLU A 23 -3.72 1.47 17.51
N ILE A 24 -3.39 0.20 17.83
CA ILE A 24 -3.22 -0.87 16.83
C ILE A 24 -4.50 -1.01 15.99
N LYS A 25 -5.67 -1.09 16.63
CA LYS A 25 -6.97 -1.15 15.93
C LYS A 25 -7.22 0.08 15.07
N HIS A 26 -6.88 1.27 15.58
CA HIS A 26 -7.03 2.51 14.83
C HIS A 26 -6.19 2.51 13.56
N PHE A 27 -4.92 2.10 13.65
CA PHE A 27 -4.03 2.04 12.49
C PHE A 27 -4.44 0.96 11.47
N ASP A 28 -4.95 -0.19 11.93
CA ASP A 28 -5.49 -1.23 11.04
C ASP A 28 -6.70 -0.72 10.22
N ILE A 29 -7.61 0.02 10.86
CA ILE A 29 -8.73 0.69 10.18
C ILE A 29 -8.21 1.71 9.16
N MET A 30 -7.18 2.49 9.52
CA MET A 30 -6.59 3.47 8.60
C MET A 30 -5.95 2.82 7.37
N GLN A 31 -5.23 1.70 7.52
CA GLN A 31 -4.70 0.95 6.38
C GLN A 31 -5.81 0.48 5.44
N THR A 32 -6.91 -0.03 6.00
CA THR A 32 -8.09 -0.43 5.21
C THR A 32 -8.69 0.76 4.45
N PHE A 33 -8.78 1.93 5.10
CA PHE A 33 -9.26 3.16 4.49
C PHE A 33 -8.38 3.64 3.32
N PHE A 34 -7.05 3.59 3.45
CA PHE A 34 -6.14 3.93 2.35
C PHE A 34 -6.27 3.00 1.14
N ARG A 35 -6.50 1.70 1.37
CA ARG A 35 -6.75 0.75 0.29
C ARG A 35 -8.05 1.05 -0.43
N LEU A 36 -9.11 1.41 0.31
CA LEU A 36 -10.37 1.84 -0.27
C LEU A 36 -10.20 3.10 -1.14
N ILE A 37 -9.50 4.12 -0.65
CA ILE A 37 -9.19 5.33 -1.44
C ILE A 37 -8.41 4.96 -2.71
N SER A 38 -7.44 4.07 -2.60
CA SER A 38 -6.62 3.63 -3.75
C SER A 38 -7.46 2.93 -4.82
N SER A 39 -8.39 2.06 -4.43
CA SER A 39 -9.35 1.43 -5.35
C SER A 39 -10.24 2.47 -6.04
N THR A 40 -10.74 3.45 -5.27
CA THR A 40 -11.57 4.52 -5.81
C THR A 40 -10.81 5.40 -6.82
N ILE A 41 -9.53 5.71 -6.54
CA ILE A 41 -8.68 6.48 -7.48
C ILE A 41 -8.42 5.69 -8.76
N LEU A 42 -8.11 4.40 -8.64
CA LEU A 42 -7.92 3.53 -9.79
C LEU A 42 -9.18 3.51 -10.66
N LEU A 43 -10.34 3.25 -10.05
CA LEU A 43 -11.62 3.17 -10.76
C LEU A 43 -12.00 4.51 -11.38
N SER A 44 -11.82 5.61 -10.65
CA SER A 44 -12.07 6.97 -11.14
C SER A 44 -11.18 7.31 -12.33
N SER A 45 -9.90 6.95 -12.27
CA SER A 45 -8.95 7.15 -13.37
C SER A 45 -9.38 6.38 -14.62
N ILE A 46 -9.73 5.09 -14.48
CA ILE A 46 -10.20 4.27 -15.59
C ILE A 46 -11.52 4.80 -16.16
N ALA A 47 -12.46 5.17 -15.29
CA ALA A 47 -13.75 5.73 -15.70
C ALA A 47 -13.58 7.05 -16.46
N ALA A 48 -12.70 7.94 -16.00
CA ALA A 48 -12.40 9.20 -16.67
C ALA A 48 -11.76 8.97 -18.05
N ILE A 49 -10.84 8.01 -18.16
CA ILE A 49 -10.27 7.60 -19.45
C ILE A 49 -11.36 7.05 -20.38
N GLY A 50 -12.19 6.13 -19.89
CA GLY A 50 -13.31 5.58 -20.66
C GLY A 50 -14.30 6.65 -21.13
N PHE A 51 -14.60 7.64 -20.28
CA PHE A 51 -15.45 8.78 -20.61
C PHE A 51 -14.86 9.61 -21.75
N ILE A 52 -13.56 9.93 -21.72
CA ILE A 52 -12.88 10.68 -22.80
C ILE A 52 -13.01 9.98 -24.15
N TYR A 53 -12.90 8.65 -24.17
CA TYR A 53 -12.99 7.88 -25.42
C TYR A 53 -14.44 7.57 -25.86
N SER A 54 -15.42 7.74 -24.97
CA SER A 54 -16.83 7.48 -25.29
C SER A 54 -17.45 8.52 -26.24
N PHE A 55 -17.00 9.78 -26.18
CA PHE A 55 -17.55 10.84 -27.03
C PHE A 55 -16.74 11.03 -28.30
N LYS A 56 -17.36 10.80 -29.47
CA LYS A 56 -16.73 11.08 -30.77
C LYS A 56 -16.68 12.57 -31.11
N THR A 57 -17.66 13.35 -30.64
CA THR A 57 -17.90 14.74 -31.03
C THR A 57 -17.44 15.79 -30.03
N PHE A 58 -16.92 15.40 -28.86
CA PHE A 58 -16.40 16.37 -27.90
C PHE A 58 -15.08 16.94 -28.43
N SER A 59 -15.12 18.18 -28.89
CA SER A 59 -13.94 18.97 -29.25
C SER A 59 -13.32 19.52 -27.97
N PHE A 60 -12.53 18.69 -27.28
CA PHE A 60 -11.65 19.23 -26.25
C PHE A 60 -10.62 20.16 -26.91
N PRO A 61 -10.22 21.25 -26.25
CA PRO A 61 -9.11 22.09 -26.73
C PRO A 61 -7.77 21.31 -26.79
N PHE A 62 -7.69 20.15 -26.15
CA PHE A 62 -6.52 19.28 -26.12
C PHE A 62 -6.77 17.95 -26.84
N GLN A 63 -5.69 17.37 -27.36
CA GLN A 63 -5.72 16.00 -27.91
C GLN A 63 -6.13 15.01 -26.80
N ARG A 64 -6.98 14.02 -27.14
CA ARG A 64 -7.52 13.03 -26.18
C ARG A 64 -6.41 12.23 -25.49
N THR A 65 -5.34 11.95 -26.21
CA THR A 65 -4.13 11.30 -25.71
C THR A 65 -3.46 12.11 -24.61
N ALA A 66 -3.35 13.43 -24.77
CA ALA A 66 -2.80 14.32 -23.75
C ALA A 66 -3.66 14.35 -22.48
N ALA A 67 -4.99 14.42 -22.62
CA ALA A 67 -5.90 14.38 -21.47
C ALA A 67 -5.79 13.07 -20.69
N THR A 68 -5.74 11.95 -21.41
CA THR A 68 -5.56 10.59 -20.84
C THR A 68 -4.25 10.48 -20.09
N LEU A 69 -3.17 11.01 -20.66
CA LEU A 69 -1.84 11.01 -20.05
C LEU A 69 -1.83 11.85 -18.77
N MET A 70 -2.45 13.04 -18.77
CA MET A 70 -2.56 13.88 -17.57
C MET A 70 -3.30 13.17 -16.43
N ILE A 71 -4.49 12.61 -16.71
CA ILE A 71 -5.28 11.87 -15.71
C ILE A 71 -4.47 10.73 -15.12
N SER A 72 -3.76 10.01 -15.98
CA SER A 72 -3.01 8.84 -15.55
C SER A 72 -1.76 9.18 -14.75
N ILE A 73 -1.05 10.27 -15.09
CA ILE A 73 0.08 10.77 -14.28
C ILE A 73 -0.42 11.17 -12.89
N ILE A 74 -1.54 11.88 -12.82
CA ILE A 74 -2.16 12.26 -11.53
C ILE A 74 -2.52 11.00 -10.75
N GLY A 75 -3.23 10.05 -11.37
CA GLY A 75 -3.63 8.80 -10.72
C GLY A 75 -2.45 7.98 -10.20
N ILE A 76 -1.40 7.80 -11.00
CA ILE A 76 -0.18 7.08 -10.61
C ILE A 76 0.53 7.83 -9.47
N SER A 77 0.68 9.15 -9.58
CA SER A 77 1.33 9.96 -8.54
C SER A 77 0.59 9.87 -7.21
N THR A 78 -0.74 9.94 -7.21
CA THR A 78 -1.55 9.79 -6.00
C THR A 78 -1.45 8.37 -5.43
N LEU A 79 -1.49 7.33 -6.27
CA LEU A 79 -1.33 5.94 -5.80
C LEU A 79 0.05 5.69 -5.19
N ILE A 80 1.12 6.22 -5.78
CA ILE A 80 2.48 6.12 -5.21
C ILE A 80 2.56 6.84 -3.86
N THR A 81 1.91 8.00 -3.75
CA THR A 81 1.86 8.76 -2.49
C THR A 81 1.13 7.98 -1.41
N ILE A 82 -0.03 7.38 -1.73
CA ILE A 82 -0.78 6.55 -0.78
C ILE A 82 0.02 5.32 -0.39
N TRP A 83 0.63 4.62 -1.36
CA TRP A 83 1.50 3.49 -1.11
C TRP A 83 2.63 3.83 -0.14
N PHE A 84 3.28 4.99 -0.33
CA PHE A 84 4.33 5.46 0.54
C PHE A 84 3.81 5.69 1.97
N VAL A 85 2.67 6.37 2.12
CA VAL A 85 2.08 6.65 3.42
C VAL A 85 1.65 5.35 4.13
N ASP A 86 0.97 4.44 3.44
CA ASP A 86 0.48 3.17 3.99
C ASP A 86 1.63 2.27 4.47
N LEU A 87 2.61 1.97 3.60
CA LEU A 87 3.70 1.04 3.93
C LEU A 87 4.86 1.67 4.72
N LYS A 88 5.20 2.94 4.49
CA LYS A 88 6.38 3.54 5.16
C LYS A 88 6.05 4.18 6.49
N PHE A 89 4.84 4.67 6.67
CA PHE A 89 4.44 5.38 7.88
C PHE A 89 3.54 4.50 8.74
N TYR A 90 2.37 4.12 8.25
CA TYR A 90 1.37 3.43 9.07
C TYR A 90 1.79 2.01 9.46
N GLU A 91 2.33 1.23 8.52
CA GLU A 91 2.84 -0.11 8.85
C GLU A 91 3.94 -0.06 9.92
N LYS A 92 4.85 0.92 9.87
CA LYS A 92 5.90 1.06 10.88
C LYS A 92 5.35 1.42 12.26
N ILE A 93 4.38 2.32 12.33
CA ILE A 93 3.76 2.72 13.60
C ILE A 93 2.98 1.54 14.18
N LEU A 94 2.23 0.83 13.33
CA LEU A 94 1.53 -0.39 13.71
C LEU A 94 2.48 -1.44 14.30
N VAL A 95 3.60 -1.72 13.61
CA VAL A 95 4.61 -2.68 14.08
C VAL A 95 5.28 -2.20 15.37
N SER A 96 5.55 -0.89 15.52
CA SER A 96 6.14 -0.33 16.74
C SER A 96 5.21 -0.50 17.94
N ASN A 97 3.93 -0.16 17.79
CA ASN A 97 2.94 -0.32 18.86
C ASN A 97 2.68 -1.78 19.18
N PHE A 98 2.68 -2.65 18.17
CA PHE A 98 2.57 -4.09 18.36
C PHE A 98 3.77 -4.64 19.15
N ALA A 99 4.99 -4.21 18.82
CA ALA A 99 6.20 -4.63 19.51
C ALA A 99 6.21 -4.18 20.99
N GLU A 100 5.78 -2.96 21.25
CA GLU A 100 5.65 -2.44 22.63
C GLU A 100 4.57 -3.19 23.44
N ALA A 101 3.41 -3.45 22.85
CA ALA A 101 2.38 -4.25 23.49
C ALA A 101 2.87 -5.68 23.78
N PHE A 102 3.58 -6.29 22.84
CA PHE A 102 4.20 -7.61 23.00
C PHE A 102 5.24 -7.63 24.11
N ARG A 103 6.08 -6.59 24.23
CA ARG A 103 7.04 -6.45 25.34
C ARG A 103 6.34 -6.41 26.68
N MET A 104 5.27 -5.60 26.79
CA MET A 104 4.50 -5.54 28.02
C MET A 104 3.89 -6.90 28.41
N GLU A 105 3.39 -7.67 27.45
CA GLU A 105 2.90 -9.04 27.71
C GLU A 105 3.99 -9.99 28.20
N LYS A 106 5.23 -9.80 27.75
CA LYS A 106 6.39 -10.59 28.18
C LYS A 106 6.84 -10.20 29.59
N ASP A 107 6.86 -8.90 29.88
CA ASP A 107 7.35 -8.36 31.16
C ASP A 107 6.33 -8.54 32.31
N PHE A 108 5.03 -8.67 31.99
CA PHE A 108 3.96 -8.76 32.98
C PHE A 108 3.03 -9.95 32.73
N ASP A 109 3.22 -11.03 33.49
CA ASP A 109 2.43 -12.27 33.36
C ASP A 109 0.92 -12.12 33.62
N PHE A 110 0.50 -11.07 34.31
CA PHE A 110 -0.93 -10.81 34.54
C PHE A 110 -1.65 -10.27 33.29
N LEU A 111 -0.90 -9.78 32.28
CA LEU A 111 -1.48 -9.30 31.03
C LEU A 111 -1.85 -10.47 30.11
N PRO A 112 -2.94 -10.34 29.33
CA PRO A 112 -3.34 -11.37 28.40
C PRO A 112 -2.32 -11.46 27.24
N LYS A 113 -1.88 -12.68 26.90
CA LYS A 113 -0.85 -12.93 25.86
C LYS A 113 -1.44 -12.94 24.44
N VAL A 114 -2.22 -11.92 24.10
CA VAL A 114 -2.94 -11.82 22.81
C VAL A 114 -1.98 -11.62 21.65
N HIS A 115 -0.99 -10.74 21.79
CA HIS A 115 -0.05 -10.41 20.72
C HIS A 115 0.92 -11.57 20.46
N HIS A 116 1.28 -12.35 21.49
CA HIS A 116 1.99 -13.62 21.31
C HIS A 116 1.20 -14.58 20.39
N ASN A 117 -0.07 -14.84 20.71
CA ASN A 117 -0.92 -15.71 19.89
C ASN A 117 -1.09 -15.17 18.46
N MET A 118 -1.18 -13.84 18.31
CA MET A 118 -1.28 -13.19 17.00
C MET A 118 0.01 -13.36 16.20
N LEU A 119 1.18 -13.23 16.81
CA LEU A 119 2.47 -13.44 16.16
C LEU A 119 2.60 -14.87 15.60
N PHE A 120 2.27 -15.87 16.41
CA PHE A 120 2.27 -17.28 15.99
C PHE A 120 1.24 -17.56 14.88
N SER A 121 0.10 -16.88 14.92
CA SER A 121 -0.94 -17.00 13.88
C SER A 121 -0.54 -16.32 12.57
N VAL A 122 0.14 -15.18 12.65
CA VAL A 122 0.56 -14.36 11.50
C VAL A 122 1.81 -14.93 10.83
N HIS A 123 2.73 -15.59 11.54
CA HIS A 123 3.92 -16.23 10.94
C HIS A 123 3.62 -17.29 9.87
N LYS A 124 2.38 -17.79 9.78
CA LYS A 124 1.97 -18.68 8.69
C LYS A 124 1.56 -17.98 7.38
N LYS A 125 1.42 -16.65 7.34
CA LYS A 125 1.00 -15.90 6.14
C LYS A 125 1.85 -14.64 5.95
N ASP A 126 2.54 -14.54 4.81
CA ASP A 126 3.31 -13.38 4.34
C ASP A 126 2.41 -12.14 4.04
N HIS A 127 1.76 -11.63 5.08
CA HIS A 127 0.78 -10.54 5.01
C HIS A 127 1.28 -9.21 4.39
N PRO A 128 2.52 -8.74 4.64
CA PRO A 128 2.97 -7.46 4.06
C PRO A 128 3.24 -7.57 2.55
N SER A 129 3.52 -8.78 2.03
CA SER A 129 3.75 -8.96 0.60
C SER A 129 2.47 -8.72 -0.21
N ASN A 130 1.32 -9.15 0.31
CA ASN A 130 0.03 -9.02 -0.37
C ASN A 130 -0.38 -7.55 -0.56
N VAL A 131 -0.05 -6.69 0.40
CA VAL A 131 -0.35 -5.26 0.32
C VAL A 131 0.50 -4.58 -0.76
N ALA A 132 1.80 -4.90 -0.84
CA ALA A 132 2.64 -4.40 -1.92
C ALA A 132 2.15 -4.87 -3.30
N PHE A 133 1.74 -6.14 -3.43
CA PHE A 133 1.17 -6.66 -4.68
C PHE A 133 -0.12 -5.95 -5.08
N TYR A 134 -0.96 -5.56 -4.13
CA TYR A 134 -2.16 -4.76 -4.40
C TYR A 134 -1.82 -3.42 -5.07
N TYR A 135 -0.90 -2.63 -4.50
CA TYR A 135 -0.49 -1.35 -5.09
C TYR A 135 0.24 -1.51 -6.43
N ILE A 136 1.07 -2.56 -6.57
CA ILE A 136 1.70 -2.92 -7.84
C ILE A 136 0.62 -3.17 -8.90
N GLY A 137 -0.42 -3.95 -8.57
CA GLY A 137 -1.54 -4.22 -9.46
C GLY A 137 -2.27 -2.94 -9.89
N CYS A 138 -2.59 -2.05 -8.96
CA CYS A 138 -3.27 -0.79 -9.26
C CYS A 138 -2.45 0.10 -10.20
N ILE A 139 -1.17 0.34 -9.89
CA ILE A 139 -0.30 1.19 -10.70
C ILE A 139 -0.08 0.57 -12.09
N ASN A 140 0.17 -0.75 -12.13
CA ASN A 140 0.40 -1.46 -13.39
C ASN A 140 -0.82 -1.42 -14.31
N THR A 141 -2.03 -1.48 -13.75
CA THR A 141 -3.27 -1.39 -14.53
C THR A 141 -3.37 -0.04 -15.25
N ILE A 142 -3.04 1.07 -14.59
CA ILE A 142 -3.07 2.40 -15.21
C ILE A 142 -2.00 2.53 -16.30
N ILE A 143 -0.77 2.10 -16.02
CA ILE A 143 0.34 2.16 -16.98
C ILE A 143 0.02 1.33 -18.22
N LEU A 144 -0.50 0.11 -18.04
CA LEU A 144 -0.89 -0.76 -19.16
C LEU A 144 -2.03 -0.14 -19.97
N THR A 145 -3.02 0.47 -19.30
CA THR A 145 -4.13 1.17 -19.97
C THR A 145 -3.62 2.31 -20.87
N ILE A 146 -2.72 3.17 -20.36
CA ILE A 146 -2.09 4.21 -21.18
C ILE A 146 -1.31 3.59 -22.33
N GLY A 147 -0.48 2.59 -22.05
CA GLY A 147 0.38 1.95 -23.03
C GLY A 147 -0.40 1.39 -24.21
N CYS A 148 -1.51 0.70 -23.93
CA CYS A 148 -2.43 0.19 -24.94
C CYS A 148 -3.07 1.32 -25.75
N ILE A 149 -3.55 2.38 -25.09
CA ILE A 149 -4.19 3.52 -25.76
C ILE A 149 -3.20 4.23 -26.69
N MET A 150 -1.99 4.55 -26.21
CA MET A 150 -0.97 5.20 -27.02
C MET A 150 -0.53 4.30 -28.18
N SER A 151 -0.30 3.02 -27.92
CA SER A 151 0.08 2.06 -28.97
C SER A 151 -1.00 1.97 -30.05
N TYR A 152 -2.27 1.95 -29.66
CA TYR A 152 -3.41 1.95 -30.59
C TYR A 152 -3.49 3.23 -31.42
N ASP A 153 -3.29 4.40 -30.80
CA ASP A 153 -3.32 5.69 -31.47
C ASP A 153 -2.21 5.80 -32.53
N PHE A 154 -0.96 5.48 -32.18
CA PHE A 154 0.17 5.50 -33.12
C PHE A 154 0.05 4.45 -34.23
N TYR A 155 -0.51 3.28 -33.93
CA TYR A 155 -0.74 2.23 -34.93
C TYR A 155 -1.87 2.61 -35.90
N SER A 156 -3.01 3.05 -35.39
CA SER A 156 -4.24 3.21 -36.19
C SER A 156 -4.34 4.59 -36.84
N VAL A 157 -3.99 5.65 -36.11
CA VAL A 157 -4.14 7.04 -36.57
C VAL A 157 -2.93 7.48 -37.37
N HIS A 158 -1.73 7.28 -36.82
CA HIS A 158 -0.49 7.72 -37.45
C HIS A 158 0.11 6.70 -38.42
N LYS A 159 -0.33 5.43 -38.37
CA LYS A 159 0.17 4.32 -39.22
C LYS A 159 1.68 4.09 -39.09
N ILE A 160 2.25 4.31 -37.90
CA ILE A 160 3.67 4.11 -37.61
C ILE A 160 3.82 2.91 -36.66
N PRO A 161 3.86 1.67 -37.18
CA PRO A 161 3.84 0.46 -36.34
C PRO A 161 5.10 0.32 -35.48
N ILE A 162 6.24 0.80 -35.97
CA ILE A 162 7.52 0.76 -35.25
C ILE A 162 7.41 1.55 -33.94
N VAL A 163 6.83 2.75 -33.98
CA VAL A 163 6.65 3.61 -32.78
C VAL A 163 5.65 2.99 -31.80
N SER A 164 4.59 2.35 -32.30
CA SER A 164 3.62 1.63 -31.46
C SER A 164 4.30 0.49 -30.67
N ILE A 165 5.12 -0.32 -31.35
CA ILE A 165 5.86 -1.42 -30.72
C ILE A 165 6.87 -0.90 -29.69
N THR A 166 7.61 0.17 -30.02
CA THR A 166 8.60 0.73 -29.08
C THR A 166 7.93 1.29 -27.83
N ILE A 167 6.77 1.96 -27.95
CA ILE A 167 5.98 2.43 -26.80
C ILE A 167 5.57 1.26 -25.91
N LEU A 168 5.06 0.17 -26.49
CA LEU A 168 4.61 -0.99 -25.73
C LEU A 168 5.78 -1.64 -24.96
N VAL A 169 6.95 -1.78 -25.59
CA VAL A 169 8.17 -2.29 -24.94
C VAL A 169 8.63 -1.38 -23.80
N ILE A 170 8.61 -0.05 -24.00
CA ILE A 170 8.94 0.92 -22.95
C ILE A 170 7.97 0.81 -21.77
N MET A 171 6.67 0.66 -22.03
CA MET A 171 5.68 0.51 -20.96
C MET A 171 5.85 -0.80 -20.19
N LEU A 172 6.15 -1.92 -20.87
CA LEU A 172 6.45 -3.20 -20.22
C LEU A 172 7.71 -3.13 -19.35
N THR A 173 8.76 -2.46 -19.81
CA THR A 173 9.97 -2.27 -19.00
C THR A 173 9.69 -1.39 -17.78
N LEU A 174 8.89 -0.32 -17.93
CA LEU A 174 8.47 0.54 -16.83
C LEU A 174 7.64 -0.23 -15.78
N LEU A 175 6.71 -1.09 -16.21
CA LEU A 175 5.93 -1.98 -15.34
C LEU A 175 6.83 -2.87 -14.49
N PHE A 176 7.84 -3.50 -15.12
CA PHE A 176 8.79 -4.35 -14.43
C PHE A 176 9.65 -3.56 -13.44
N LEU A 177 10.15 -2.40 -13.84
CA LEU A 177 10.96 -1.52 -12.99
C LEU A 177 10.20 -1.04 -11.76
N ILE A 178 8.96 -0.57 -11.92
CA ILE A 178 8.12 -0.11 -10.80
C ILE A 178 7.82 -1.26 -9.85
N SER A 179 7.43 -2.42 -10.40
CA SER A 179 7.18 -3.63 -9.61
C SER A 179 8.41 -4.04 -8.82
N PHE A 180 9.59 -3.97 -9.44
CA PHE A 180 10.87 -4.25 -8.79
C PHE A 180 11.20 -3.24 -7.69
N ILE A 181 11.02 -1.93 -7.93
CA ILE A 181 11.28 -0.87 -6.95
C ILE A 181 10.37 -1.03 -5.73
N ILE A 182 9.06 -1.24 -5.95
CA ILE A 182 8.10 -1.40 -4.86
C ILE A 182 8.43 -2.66 -4.05
N LYS A 183 8.70 -3.78 -4.71
CA LYS A 183 9.07 -5.04 -4.04
C LYS A 183 10.37 -4.90 -3.25
N LYS A 184 11.38 -4.22 -3.81
CA LYS A 184 12.68 -4.00 -3.14
C LYS A 184 12.55 -3.03 -1.96
N LYS A 185 11.70 -2.00 -2.07
CA LYS A 185 11.50 -1.01 -1.00
C LYS A 185 10.52 -1.48 0.08
N THR A 186 9.69 -2.48 -0.18
CA THR A 186 8.81 -3.06 0.82
C THR A 186 9.63 -4.03 1.67
N ASN A 187 9.97 -3.62 2.88
CA ASN A 187 10.67 -4.50 3.83
C ASN A 187 9.66 -5.53 4.34
N LYS A 188 10.12 -6.76 4.60
CA LYS A 188 9.26 -7.72 5.29
C LYS A 188 9.10 -7.27 6.74
N ILE A 189 7.90 -7.47 7.31
CA ILE A 189 7.64 -7.25 8.74
C ILE A 189 8.63 -8.04 9.62
N SER A 190 9.05 -9.23 9.17
CA SER A 190 10.09 -10.01 9.85
C SER A 190 11.39 -9.23 10.02
N ASP A 191 11.79 -8.47 9.00
CA ASP A 191 13.03 -7.70 9.03
C ASP A 191 12.89 -6.49 9.95
N LEU A 192 11.69 -5.90 10.01
CA LEU A 192 11.37 -4.85 10.97
C LEU A 192 11.41 -5.38 12.41
N MET A 193 10.79 -6.53 12.69
CA MET A 193 10.83 -7.13 14.03
C MET A 193 12.23 -7.58 14.44
N LYS A 194 13.01 -8.17 13.53
CA LYS A 194 14.43 -8.49 13.77
C LYS A 194 15.25 -7.23 14.08
N LYS A 195 15.01 -6.14 13.35
CA LYS A 195 15.71 -4.87 13.58
C LYS A 195 15.44 -4.26 14.95
N ILE A 196 14.32 -4.62 15.58
CA ILE A 196 13.95 -4.17 16.93
C ILE A 196 14.38 -5.22 18.00
N ASN A 197 15.20 -6.22 17.66
CA ASN A 197 15.71 -7.26 18.57
C ASN A 197 14.62 -8.10 19.28
N TYR A 198 13.44 -8.27 18.68
CA TYR A 198 12.37 -9.09 19.28
C TYR A 198 12.36 -10.55 18.83
N LEU A 199 13.01 -10.86 17.72
CA LEU A 199 13.23 -12.22 17.24
C LEU A 199 14.75 -12.45 17.21
N GLU A 200 15.24 -13.34 18.07
CA GLU A 200 16.59 -13.92 17.97
C GLU A 200 16.70 -14.80 16.71
#